data_AF-A0A6M3IXM5-F1
#
_entry.id   AF-A0A6M3IXM5-F1
#
_cell.length_a   1.000
_cell.length_b   1.000
_cell.length_c   1.000
_cell.angle_alpha   90.00
_cell.angle_beta   90.00
_cell.angle_gamma   90.00
#
_symmetry.space_group_name_H-M   'P 1'
#
loop_
_entity.id
_entity.type
_entity.pdbx_description
1 polymer ?
#
loop_
_entity_poly.entity_id
_entity_poly.type
_entity_poly.pdbx_seq_one_letter_code
_entity_poly.pdbx_strand_id
1 'polypeptide(L)'
;MMIVTGDIFFKPHPLWRARKKQRGKSDAVFDWVREQFLVPGMQKSGIKEQGIDEEAAPLEAYVNHGRWIVKCECGGAEKAFENGLFMCRSCWNAGHRHKYRRVIFPAARVAIESVLEKRPVPNRNWIPGESVTDLERENDEHGAELLEVI
;
A
#
# COMPACT_ATOMS: atom_id res chain seq x y z
N MET A 1 -37.90 37.96 -16.22
CA MET A 1 -36.47 37.63 -16.27
C MET A 1 -36.23 36.47 -15.31
N MET A 2 -36.31 35.25 -15.80
CA MET A 2 -36.10 34.02 -15.02
C MET A 2 -34.76 33.42 -15.46
N ILE A 3 -33.82 33.31 -14.54
CA ILE A 3 -32.55 32.63 -14.75
C ILE A 3 -32.74 31.22 -14.23
N VAL A 4 -32.74 30.24 -15.15
CA VAL A 4 -32.78 28.82 -14.83
C VAL A 4 -31.35 28.33 -14.68
N THR A 5 -30.97 27.92 -13.47
CA THR A 5 -29.67 27.31 -13.17
C THR A 5 -29.62 25.91 -13.79
N GLY A 6 -28.74 25.70 -14.76
CA GLY A 6 -28.52 24.40 -15.39
C GLY A 6 -27.60 23.52 -14.55
N ASP A 7 -28.15 22.42 -14.04
CA ASP A 7 -27.39 21.35 -13.40
C ASP A 7 -26.51 20.63 -14.43
N ILE A 8 -25.19 20.72 -14.27
CA ILE A 8 -24.22 19.93 -15.04
C ILE A 8 -24.21 18.51 -14.45
N PHE A 9 -25.05 17.65 -15.01
CA PHE A 9 -25.10 16.23 -14.66
C PHE A 9 -23.89 15.50 -15.27
N PHE A 10 -22.86 15.24 -14.47
CA PHE A 10 -21.69 14.45 -14.87
C PHE A 10 -22.13 12.99 -15.08
N LYS A 11 -22.40 12.57 -16.31
CA LYS A 11 -22.72 11.17 -16.63
C LYS A 11 -21.43 10.33 -16.53
N PRO A 12 -21.37 9.28 -15.69
CA PRO A 12 -20.20 8.42 -15.62
C PRO A 12 -20.00 7.67 -16.95
N HIS A 13 -18.73 7.55 -17.35
CA HIS A 13 -18.30 6.95 -18.62
C HIS A 13 -18.78 5.49 -18.77
N PRO A 14 -19.25 5.07 -19.96
CA PRO A 14 -19.86 3.74 -20.18
C PRO A 14 -18.96 2.54 -19.89
N LEU A 15 -17.63 2.73 -19.80
CA LEU A 15 -16.69 1.65 -19.44
C LEU A 15 -16.76 1.21 -17.97
N TRP A 16 -17.47 1.93 -17.10
CA TRP A 16 -17.58 1.55 -15.68
C TRP A 16 -18.51 0.35 -15.43
N ARG A 17 -19.42 0.03 -16.38
CA ARG A 17 -20.44 -1.01 -16.19
C ARG A 17 -20.02 -2.42 -16.66
N ALA A 18 -18.91 -2.56 -17.39
CA ALA A 18 -18.61 -3.78 -18.14
C ALA A 18 -17.44 -4.66 -17.62
N ARG A 19 -16.97 -4.47 -16.37
CA ARG A 19 -15.91 -5.33 -15.77
C ARG A 19 -16.26 -5.86 -14.38
N LYS A 20 -17.54 -6.15 -14.11
CA LYS A 20 -17.93 -6.91 -12.92
C LYS A 20 -17.99 -8.40 -13.22
N LYS A 21 -16.81 -9.02 -13.35
CA LYS A 21 -16.68 -10.48 -13.22
C LYS A 21 -15.44 -10.76 -12.37
N GLN A 22 -15.69 -10.93 -11.07
CA GLN A 22 -14.81 -11.55 -10.07
C GLN A 22 -13.35 -11.06 -10.01
N ARG A 23 -13.10 -9.87 -9.44
CA ARG A 23 -11.85 -9.56 -8.74
C ARG A 23 -12.20 -8.84 -7.44
N GLY A 24 -11.60 -9.26 -6.32
CA GLY A 24 -11.80 -8.63 -5.02
C GLY A 24 -11.52 -7.12 -5.12
N LYS A 25 -12.21 -6.30 -4.33
CA LYS A 25 -12.06 -4.83 -4.35
C LYS A 25 -10.60 -4.35 -4.17
N SER A 26 -9.76 -5.16 -3.55
CA SER A 26 -8.31 -4.97 -3.37
C SER A 26 -7.53 -4.81 -4.68
N ASP A 27 -7.89 -5.56 -5.71
CA ASP A 27 -7.17 -5.59 -6.98
C ASP A 27 -7.37 -4.29 -7.78
N ALA A 28 -8.54 -3.66 -7.65
CA ALA A 28 -8.91 -2.51 -8.46
C ALA A 28 -8.02 -1.28 -8.15
N VAL A 29 -7.60 -1.10 -6.90
CA VAL A 29 -6.73 0.02 -6.51
C VAL A 29 -5.33 -0.16 -7.09
N PHE A 30 -4.76 -1.36 -6.97
CA PHE A 30 -3.44 -1.64 -7.56
C PHE A 30 -3.49 -1.51 -9.07
N ASP A 31 -4.49 -2.10 -9.74
CA ASP A 31 -4.62 -2.01 -11.19
C ASP A 31 -4.70 -0.56 -11.66
N TRP A 32 -5.49 0.27 -10.98
CA TRP A 32 -5.57 1.70 -11.28
C TRP A 32 -4.21 2.40 -11.05
N VAL A 33 -3.52 2.16 -9.92
CA VAL A 33 -2.20 2.77 -9.68
C VAL A 33 -1.19 2.32 -10.73
N ARG A 34 -1.23 1.04 -11.11
CA ARG A 34 -0.36 0.44 -12.12
C ARG A 34 -0.54 1.13 -13.47
N GLU A 35 -1.79 1.24 -13.92
CA GLU A 35 -2.14 1.80 -15.23
C GLU A 35 -1.90 3.31 -15.29
N GLN A 36 -2.21 4.04 -14.21
CA GLN A 36 -2.14 5.51 -14.21
C GLN A 36 -0.75 6.07 -13.85
N PHE A 37 0.04 5.37 -13.04
CA PHE A 37 1.29 5.91 -12.51
C PHE A 37 2.51 5.01 -12.75
N LEU A 38 2.42 3.70 -12.47
CA LEU A 38 3.60 2.84 -12.52
C LEU A 38 4.06 2.61 -13.95
N VAL A 39 3.18 2.12 -14.83
CA VAL A 39 3.51 1.83 -16.23
C VAL A 39 3.96 3.09 -16.98
N PRO A 40 3.25 4.23 -16.91
CA PRO A 40 3.72 5.47 -17.54
C PRO A 40 5.06 5.96 -16.98
N GLY A 41 5.28 5.82 -15.66
CA GLY A 41 6.55 6.20 -15.02
C GLY A 41 7.73 5.33 -15.46
N MET A 42 7.52 4.02 -15.58
CA MET A 42 8.49 3.08 -16.12
C MET A 42 8.83 3.42 -17.58
N GLN A 43 7.80 3.65 -18.41
CA GLN A 43 7.96 3.99 -19.82
C GLN A 43 8.74 5.30 -20.01
N LYS A 44 8.45 6.33 -19.21
CA LYS A 44 9.21 7.59 -19.22
C LYS A 44 10.68 7.39 -18.86
N SER A 45 10.98 6.36 -18.08
CA SER A 45 12.34 5.97 -17.70
C SER A 45 13.00 4.99 -18.69
N GLY A 46 12.36 4.71 -19.84
CA GLY A 46 12.86 3.77 -20.85
C GLY A 46 12.70 2.29 -20.46
N ILE A 47 11.90 2.00 -19.43
CA ILE A 47 11.72 0.65 -18.87
C ILE A 47 10.41 0.05 -19.41
N LYS A 48 10.49 -1.21 -19.86
CA LYS A 48 9.32 -2.03 -20.20
C LYS A 48 8.90 -2.85 -18.98
N GLU A 49 7.60 -3.07 -18.80
CA GLU A 49 7.06 -3.95 -17.75
C GLU A 49 7.49 -5.40 -18.01
N GLN A 50 8.09 -6.07 -17.02
CA GLN A 50 8.73 -7.39 -17.18
C GLN A 50 8.10 -8.51 -16.35
N GLY A 51 6.91 -8.30 -15.81
CA GLY A 51 6.24 -9.29 -14.95
C GLY A 51 6.84 -9.36 -13.55
N ILE A 52 6.78 -10.53 -12.91
CA ILE A 52 7.15 -10.77 -11.50
C ILE A 52 8.49 -11.49 -11.42
N ASP A 53 9.32 -11.14 -10.43
CA ASP A 53 10.56 -11.86 -10.11
C ASP A 53 10.27 -13.06 -9.20
N GLU A 54 9.92 -14.20 -9.79
CA GLU A 54 9.53 -15.41 -9.03
C GLU A 54 10.71 -16.08 -8.30
N GLU A 55 11.95 -15.72 -8.62
CA GLU A 55 13.16 -16.23 -7.96
C GLU A 55 13.56 -15.40 -6.72
N ALA A 56 13.02 -14.18 -6.59
CA ALA A 56 13.40 -13.29 -5.50
C ALA A 56 12.61 -13.61 -4.23
N ALA A 57 13.30 -13.57 -3.09
CA ALA A 57 12.64 -13.65 -1.79
C ALA A 57 11.57 -12.53 -1.68
N PRO A 58 10.41 -12.83 -1.08
CA PRO A 58 9.37 -11.84 -0.88
C PRO A 58 9.83 -10.75 0.08
N LEU A 59 9.32 -9.54 -0.13
CA LEU A 59 9.51 -8.42 0.78
C LEU A 59 8.48 -8.48 1.91
N GLU A 60 8.88 -8.13 3.13
CA GLU A 60 7.98 -8.05 4.26
C GLU A 60 7.34 -6.65 4.34
N ALA A 61 6.02 -6.61 4.44
CA ALA A 61 5.31 -5.37 4.75
C ALA A 61 5.45 -5.04 6.23
N TYR A 62 5.52 -3.75 6.55
CA TYR A 62 5.59 -3.24 7.93
C TYR A 62 4.70 -2.01 8.08
N VAL A 63 4.40 -1.61 9.32
CA VAL A 63 3.53 -0.46 9.57
C VAL A 63 4.37 0.77 9.89
N ASN A 64 4.14 1.85 9.14
CA ASN A 64 4.67 3.17 9.46
C ASN A 64 3.55 4.21 9.48
N HIS A 65 3.39 4.84 10.64
CA HIS A 65 2.33 5.82 10.92
C HIS A 65 0.94 5.32 10.47
N GLY A 66 0.63 4.07 10.80
CA GLY A 66 -0.66 3.42 10.51
C GLY A 66 -0.84 2.98 9.06
N ARG A 67 0.21 3.01 8.23
CA ARG A 67 0.17 2.55 6.84
C ARG A 67 1.06 1.34 6.68
N TRP A 68 0.53 0.29 6.05
CA TRP A 68 1.36 -0.79 5.54
C TRP A 68 2.21 -0.29 4.38
N ILE A 69 3.53 -0.41 4.54
CA ILE A 69 4.52 -0.02 3.56
C ILE A 69 5.54 -1.14 3.37
N VAL A 70 6.26 -1.07 2.25
CA VAL A 70 7.31 -2.02 1.88
C VAL A 70 8.56 -1.22 1.55
N LYS A 71 9.71 -1.66 2.08
CA LYS A 71 11.02 -1.05 1.84
C LYS A 71 11.71 -1.76 0.67
N CYS A 72 12.20 -0.99 -0.28
CA CYS A 72 13.09 -1.47 -1.33
C CYS A 72 14.54 -1.46 -0.83
N GLU A 73 15.36 -2.34 -1.39
CA GLU A 73 16.79 -2.44 -1.17
C GLU A 73 17.55 -1.16 -1.55
N CYS A 74 16.98 -0.31 -2.41
CA CYS A 74 17.55 1.00 -2.74
C CYS A 74 17.34 2.07 -1.65
N GLY A 75 16.61 1.75 -0.58
CA GLY A 75 16.25 2.67 0.50
C GLY A 75 14.89 3.37 0.33
N GLY A 76 14.27 3.29 -0.85
CA GLY A 76 12.91 3.80 -1.08
C GLY A 76 11.85 2.96 -0.36
N ALA A 77 10.68 3.55 -0.10
CA ALA A 77 9.54 2.86 0.50
C ALA A 77 8.23 3.27 -0.18
N GLU A 78 7.34 2.31 -0.39
CA GLU A 78 6.03 2.56 -1.02
C GLU A 78 4.93 1.87 -0.22
N LYS A 79 3.68 2.28 -0.46
CA LYS A 79 2.50 1.63 0.13
C LYS A 79 2.44 0.15 -0.30
N ALA A 80 2.17 -0.73 0.67
CA ALA A 80 1.91 -2.14 0.40
C ALA A 80 0.52 -2.28 -0.26
N PHE A 81 0.46 -3.07 -1.33
CA PHE A 81 -0.80 -3.38 -2.02
C PHE A 81 -1.30 -4.76 -1.61
N GLU A 82 -2.62 -4.88 -1.47
CA GLU A 82 -3.31 -6.10 -1.04
C GLU A 82 -3.11 -7.29 -1.98
N ASN A 83 -2.79 -7.04 -3.25
CA ASN A 83 -2.48 -8.11 -4.20
C ASN A 83 -1.07 -8.71 -4.02
N GLY A 84 -0.30 -8.21 -3.04
CA GLY A 84 1.03 -8.73 -2.72
C GLY A 84 2.09 -8.38 -3.77
N LEU A 85 1.90 -7.31 -4.55
CA LEU A 85 2.88 -6.85 -5.54
C LEU A 85 3.49 -5.50 -5.15
N PHE A 86 4.79 -5.37 -5.42
CA PHE A 86 5.57 -4.16 -5.13
C PHE A 86 6.40 -3.71 -6.33
N MET A 87 6.38 -2.40 -6.56
CA MET A 87 7.26 -1.71 -7.51
C MET A 87 7.75 -0.42 -6.86
N CYS A 88 9.05 -0.32 -6.63
CA CYS A 88 9.65 0.91 -6.12
C CYS A 88 9.60 2.01 -7.18
N ARG A 89 9.10 3.21 -6.85
CA ARG A 89 9.10 4.33 -7.82
C ARG A 89 10.42 5.08 -7.90
N SER A 90 11.35 4.78 -6.99
CA SER A 90 12.68 5.41 -6.96
C SER A 90 13.65 4.72 -7.94
N CYS A 91 13.76 3.40 -7.88
CA CYS A 91 14.69 2.63 -8.72
C CYS A 91 14.00 1.68 -9.70
N TRP A 92 12.66 1.61 -9.71
CA TRP A 92 11.89 0.67 -10.51
C TRP A 92 12.35 -0.77 -10.32
N ASN A 93 12.71 -1.17 -9.09
CA ASN A 93 13.29 -2.48 -8.77
C ASN A 93 14.49 -2.86 -9.67
N ALA A 94 15.41 -1.92 -9.94
CA ALA A 94 16.56 -2.15 -10.84
C ALA A 94 17.39 -3.40 -10.49
N GLY A 95 17.61 -3.67 -9.19
CA GLY A 95 18.30 -4.90 -8.73
C GLY A 95 17.58 -6.21 -9.09
N HIS A 96 16.32 -6.13 -9.48
CA HIS A 96 15.46 -7.25 -9.88
C HIS A 96 15.01 -7.14 -11.33
N ARG A 97 15.87 -6.55 -12.19
CA ARG A 97 15.61 -6.41 -13.63
C ARG A 97 14.28 -5.72 -13.94
N HIS A 98 13.87 -4.78 -13.09
CA HIS A 98 12.61 -4.06 -13.21
C HIS A 98 11.34 -4.92 -13.18
N LYS A 99 11.41 -6.09 -12.56
CA LYS A 99 10.26 -6.95 -12.29
C LYS A 99 9.58 -6.54 -10.99
N TYR A 100 8.28 -6.79 -10.89
CA TYR A 100 7.53 -6.68 -9.64
C TYR A 100 8.06 -7.67 -8.61
N ARG A 101 8.03 -7.27 -7.34
CA ARG A 101 8.39 -8.12 -6.21
C ARG A 101 7.14 -8.58 -5.48
N ARG A 102 7.21 -9.79 -4.92
CA ARG A 102 6.19 -10.32 -4.02
C ARG A 102 6.30 -9.61 -2.66
N VAL A 103 5.16 -9.40 -2.03
CA VAL A 103 5.03 -8.85 -0.69
C VAL A 103 4.25 -9.82 0.16
N ILE A 104 4.73 -10.06 1.38
CA ILE A 104 4.02 -10.81 2.40
C ILE A 104 3.59 -9.87 3.53
N PHE A 105 2.33 -10.03 3.95
CA PHE A 105 1.82 -9.44 5.18
C PHE A 105 1.95 -10.45 6.32
N PRO A 106 2.13 -9.99 7.58
CA PRO A 106 2.15 -10.90 8.71
C PRO A 106 0.79 -11.58 8.88
N ALA A 107 0.80 -12.84 9.32
CA ALA A 107 -0.43 -13.61 9.56
C ALA A 107 -1.35 -12.93 10.60
N ALA A 108 -0.75 -12.27 11.61
CA ALA A 108 -1.45 -11.55 12.67
C ALA A 108 -1.85 -10.11 12.29
N ARG A 109 -1.92 -9.76 11.00
CA ARG A 109 -2.18 -8.40 10.51
C ARG A 109 -3.34 -7.69 11.22
N VAL A 110 -4.49 -8.35 11.33
CA VAL A 110 -5.69 -7.75 11.96
C VAL A 110 -5.46 -7.46 13.44
N ALA A 111 -4.74 -8.34 14.16
CA ALA A 111 -4.42 -8.14 15.57
C ALA A 111 -3.43 -6.99 15.76
N ILE A 112 -2.39 -6.91 14.91
CA ILE A 112 -1.44 -5.79 14.88
C ILE A 112 -2.19 -4.47 14.66
N GLU A 113 -3.04 -4.40 13.63
CA GLU A 113 -3.84 -3.21 13.33
C GLU A 113 -4.71 -2.79 14.53
N SER A 114 -5.39 -3.75 15.17
CA SER A 114 -6.24 -3.46 16.33
C SER A 114 -5.47 -2.91 17.54
N VAL A 115 -4.26 -3.38 17.81
CA VAL A 115 -3.42 -2.84 18.89
C VAL A 115 -2.95 -1.43 18.54
N LEU A 116 -2.48 -1.22 17.30
CA LEU A 116 -1.97 0.08 16.85
C LEU A 116 -3.07 1.15 16.74
N GLU A 117 -4.32 0.78 16.45
CA GLU A 117 -5.42 1.75 16.36
C GLU A 117 -5.65 2.54 17.65
N LYS A 118 -5.24 1.99 18.81
CA LYS A 118 -5.29 2.65 20.11
C LYS A 118 -4.28 3.80 20.23
N ARG A 119 -3.22 3.79 19.43
CA ARG A 119 -2.17 4.82 19.42
C ARG A 119 -2.58 6.01 18.54
N PRO A 120 -2.12 7.24 18.81
CA PRO A 120 -2.15 8.34 17.84
C PRO A 120 -1.38 7.96 16.57
N VAL A 121 -1.79 8.49 15.41
CA VAL A 121 -1.22 8.13 14.10
C VAL A 121 0.32 8.15 14.03
N PRO A 122 1.03 9.14 14.58
CA PRO A 122 2.50 9.16 14.56
C PRO A 122 3.15 7.93 15.23
N ASN A 123 2.46 7.35 16.23
CA ASN A 123 2.97 6.25 17.05
C ASN A 123 2.52 4.86 16.55
N ARG A 124 1.77 4.80 15.45
CA ARG A 124 1.30 3.55 14.85
C ARG A 124 2.39 2.90 14.01
N ASN A 125 3.37 2.28 14.65
CA ASN A 125 4.49 1.62 13.98
C ASN A 125 4.56 0.15 14.40
N TRP A 126 4.97 -0.71 13.47
CA TRP A 126 5.24 -2.13 13.73
C TRP A 126 6.29 -2.62 12.73
N ILE A 127 7.20 -3.46 13.20
CA ILE A 127 8.28 -4.02 12.38
C ILE A 127 8.20 -5.55 12.29
N PRO A 128 8.67 -6.16 11.18
CA PRO A 128 8.70 -7.61 11.06
C PRO A 128 9.51 -8.25 12.19
N GLY A 129 8.94 -9.30 12.79
CA GLY A 129 9.51 -10.01 13.95
C GLY A 129 8.95 -9.57 15.30
N GLU A 130 8.30 -8.40 15.39
CA GLU A 130 7.61 -7.96 16.60
C GLU A 130 6.27 -8.68 16.76
N SER A 131 5.99 -9.24 17.94
CA SER A 131 4.73 -9.93 18.21
C SER A 131 3.63 -8.97 18.67
N VAL A 132 2.37 -9.41 18.62
CA VAL A 132 1.24 -8.65 19.19
C VAL A 132 1.44 -8.40 20.68
N THR A 133 1.96 -9.40 21.40
CA THR A 133 2.27 -9.30 22.83
C THR A 133 3.36 -8.27 23.11
N ASP A 134 4.32 -8.09 22.20
CA ASP A 134 5.33 -7.03 22.33
C ASP A 134 4.69 -5.64 22.21
N LEU A 135 3.79 -5.44 21.25
CA LEU A 135 3.05 -4.18 21.09
C LEU A 135 2.15 -3.87 22.29
N GLU A 136 1.51 -4.89 22.85
CA GLU A 136 0.68 -4.75 24.06
C GLU A 136 1.53 -4.37 25.27
N ARG A 137 2.64 -5.08 25.48
CA ARG A 137 3.61 -4.76 26.54
C ARG A 137 4.14 -3.34 26.40
N GLU A 138 4.51 -2.92 25.17
CA GLU A 138 4.99 -1.57 24.90
C GLU A 138 3.93 -0.51 25.27
N ASN A 139 2.66 -0.74 24.95
CA ASN A 139 1.57 0.17 25.34
C ASN A 139 1.40 0.27 26.86
N ASP A 140 1.57 -0.85 27.58
CA ASP A 140 1.45 -0.88 29.03
C ASP A 140 2.63 -0.16 29.71
N GLU A 141 3.85 -0.35 29.19
CA GLU A 141 5.08 0.24 29.73
C GLU A 141 5.21 1.74 29.39
N HIS A 142 4.75 2.16 28.21
CA HIS A 142 4.94 3.51 27.65
C HIS A 142 3.62 4.25 27.36
N GLY A 143 2.55 3.95 28.10
CA GLY A 143 1.21 4.47 27.84
C GLY A 143 1.12 6.00 27.64
N ALA A 144 1.79 6.78 28.50
CA ALA A 144 1.78 8.24 28.40
C ALA A 144 2.45 8.78 27.11
N GLU A 145 3.46 8.09 26.60
CA GLU A 145 4.21 8.51 25.40
C GLU A 145 3.52 8.01 24.12
N LEU A 146 2.92 6.82 24.17
CA LEU A 146 2.41 6.13 23.00
C LEU A 146 0.92 6.26 22.78
N LEU A 147 0.11 6.49 23.82
CA LEU A 147 -1.35 6.53 23.74
C LEU A 147 -1.92 7.94 23.84
N GLU A 148 -1.22 8.86 24.51
CA GLU A 148 -1.65 10.25 24.63
C GLU A 148 -1.16 11.09 23.45
N VAL A 149 -2.00 12.00 22.98
CA VAL A 149 -1.59 13.00 21.99
C VAL A 149 -0.89 14.12 22.74
N ILE A 150 0.45 14.09 22.78
CA ILE A 150 1.27 15.20 23.29
C ILE A 150 1.27 16.36 22.30
#